data_AF-A0A9P9MRY2-F1
#
_entry.id   AF-A0A9P9MRY2-F1
#
_cell.length_a   1.000
_cell.length_b   1.000
_cell.length_c   1.000
_cell.angle_alpha   90.00
_cell.angle_beta   90.00
_cell.angle_gamma   90.00
#
_symmetry.space_group_name_H-M   'P 1'
#
loop_
_entity.id
_entity.type
_entity.pdbx_description
1 polymer ?
#
loop_
_entity_poly.entity_id
_entity_poly.type
_entity_poly.pdbx_seq_one_letter_code
_entity_poly.pdbx_strand_id
1 'polypeptide(L)'
;MANLPNGLSGAQTQWIDLFGEGISGALTQCDGSWYCKRNLSPLTSNTKTPVQKSPSFLLEPMERLDLIPNLPPDSPEFDLVGDGYHNFIPSESQPTGFFKATEEDTFGPFLAFTTTVNQNLKHEVRFLDIDGDGRPELVLAGESLSSLGVEGFHEAQSFNHWSPSLLFCNDSEVIHSANFCGDGLANIVGVRNGESCYWPNLGNGSFGDQIVLDNSPWFDYSDQFSTQRVLLTDVDDSGTTDIVYLHNDRPMLYFNQSGNEWSDAVHLSEFLPTNSIASVTALDLHGQGTPSLVWFSSLPSDARKCLRYLRLTKTKPHLMIKVSNNLGCTTAMTYATSTQFYLEDKLAGSLWATRLPFPVHVVCSRVVEDVVSKNRFTTRYAYHHCYYDGDDAEFRGFGMVESWSSELVNTLSTNPGLNSFFSVNEEEEYSLPPTYTKQWFHLGNIAKADKVSSNNN
;
A
#
# COMPACT_ATOMS: atom_id res chain seq x y z
N MET A 1 -13.67 2.73 17.67
CA MET A 1 -12.57 1.89 18.23
C MET A 1 -12.94 1.20 19.55
N ALA A 2 -14.20 0.86 19.83
CA ALA A 2 -14.52 0.02 20.99
C ALA A 2 -14.03 -1.43 20.80
N ASN A 3 -13.84 -2.16 21.91
CA ASN A 3 -13.58 -3.62 21.97
C ASN A 3 -12.18 -4.11 21.59
N LEU A 4 -11.10 -3.38 21.88
CA LEU A 4 -9.74 -3.95 21.90
C LEU A 4 -9.29 -4.14 23.36
N PRO A 5 -8.88 -5.34 23.80
CA PRO A 5 -8.54 -5.62 25.19
C PRO A 5 -7.48 -4.68 25.80
N ASN A 6 -6.58 -4.11 24.97
CA ASN A 6 -5.48 -3.24 25.41
C ASN A 6 -5.35 -1.92 24.62
N GLY A 7 -6.33 -1.56 23.79
CA GLY A 7 -6.16 -0.50 22.77
C GLY A 7 -5.18 -0.91 21.67
N LEU A 8 -5.04 -0.09 20.61
CA LEU A 8 -3.99 -0.28 19.58
C LEU A 8 -2.64 0.14 20.18
N SER A 9 -2.10 -0.67 21.09
CA SER A 9 -0.72 -0.55 21.52
C SER A 9 0.16 -1.09 20.38
N GLY A 10 0.92 -0.22 19.72
CA GLY A 10 1.72 -0.55 18.53
C GLY A 10 2.68 -1.73 18.67
N ALA A 11 3.00 -2.16 19.91
CA ALA A 11 3.85 -3.32 20.16
C ALA A 11 3.18 -4.68 19.90
N GLN A 12 1.85 -4.75 19.74
CA GLN A 12 1.10 -6.00 19.53
C GLN A 12 0.09 -5.93 18.37
N THR A 13 0.22 -4.92 17.50
CA THR A 13 -0.66 -4.75 16.35
C THR A 13 0.16 -4.52 15.09
N GLN A 14 0.02 -5.41 14.12
CA GLN A 14 0.55 -5.26 12.77
C GLN A 14 -0.52 -4.65 11.85
N TRP A 15 -0.09 -3.81 10.92
CA TRP A 15 -0.94 -3.27 9.85
C TRP A 15 -0.58 -3.95 8.55
N ILE A 16 -1.46 -4.82 8.08
CA ILE A 16 -1.16 -5.74 6.99
C ILE A 16 -2.41 -5.98 6.15
N ASP A 17 -2.22 -6.12 4.84
CA ASP A 17 -3.27 -6.56 3.92
C ASP A 17 -3.41 -8.09 3.98
N LEU A 18 -3.89 -8.59 5.11
CA LEU A 18 -3.82 -10.02 5.44
C LEU A 18 -4.43 -10.94 4.37
N PHE A 19 -5.45 -10.47 3.66
CA PHE A 19 -6.26 -11.26 2.74
C PHE A 19 -6.23 -10.74 1.30
N GLY A 20 -5.20 -9.99 0.93
CA GLY A 20 -4.95 -9.53 -0.44
C GLY A 20 -6.05 -8.63 -1.00
N GLU A 21 -6.65 -7.78 -0.17
CA GLU A 21 -7.73 -6.84 -0.54
C GLU A 21 -7.18 -5.50 -1.08
N GLY A 22 -5.86 -5.30 -1.02
CA GLY A 22 -5.17 -4.04 -1.31
C GLY A 22 -5.33 -3.02 -0.19
N ILE A 23 -5.77 -3.46 1.00
CA ILE A 23 -6.14 -2.58 2.11
C ILE A 23 -5.61 -3.15 3.42
N SER A 24 -4.65 -2.44 4.03
CA SER A 24 -4.12 -2.86 5.32
C SER A 24 -5.16 -2.78 6.43
N GLY A 25 -5.43 -3.92 7.07
CA GLY A 25 -6.21 -4.05 8.30
C GLY A 25 -5.31 -4.12 9.54
N ALA A 26 -5.92 -4.06 10.72
CA ALA A 26 -5.18 -4.24 11.97
C ALA A 26 -5.26 -5.69 12.43
N LEU A 27 -4.11 -6.35 12.54
CA LEU A 27 -3.94 -7.71 13.06
C LEU A 27 -3.31 -7.63 14.45
N THR A 28 -3.96 -8.21 15.47
CA THR A 28 -3.49 -8.12 16.86
C THR A 28 -3.68 -9.41 17.62
N GLN A 29 -2.77 -9.71 18.54
CA GLN A 29 -2.85 -10.88 19.41
C GLN A 29 -3.31 -10.46 20.81
N CYS A 30 -4.30 -11.15 21.37
CA CYS A 30 -4.79 -10.96 22.73
C CYS A 30 -5.08 -12.34 23.36
N ASP A 31 -4.52 -12.60 24.54
CA ASP A 31 -4.69 -13.86 25.30
C ASP A 31 -4.43 -15.13 24.46
N GLY A 32 -3.37 -15.09 23.63
CA GLY A 32 -2.98 -16.21 22.75
C GLY A 32 -3.93 -16.46 21.57
N SER A 33 -4.90 -15.57 21.33
CA SER A 33 -5.77 -15.60 20.16
C SER A 33 -5.52 -14.39 19.27
N TRP A 34 -5.61 -14.59 17.96
CA TRP A 34 -5.49 -13.50 17.01
C TRP A 34 -6.84 -12.90 16.66
N TYR A 35 -6.82 -11.60 16.44
CA TYR A 35 -7.97 -10.80 16.08
C TYR A 35 -7.63 -9.88 14.91
N CYS A 36 -8.58 -9.71 14.01
CA CYS A 36 -8.47 -8.80 12.89
C CYS A 36 -9.53 -7.71 12.98
N LYS A 37 -9.18 -6.52 12.49
CA LYS A 37 -10.11 -5.46 12.14
C LYS A 37 -9.84 -5.03 10.71
N ARG A 38 -10.78 -5.33 9.82
CA ARG A 38 -10.71 -4.88 8.43
C ARG A 38 -10.87 -3.38 8.33
N ASN A 39 -10.21 -2.80 7.35
CA ASN A 39 -10.16 -1.38 7.13
C ASN A 39 -11.15 -0.96 6.05
N LEU A 40 -12.08 -0.06 6.42
CA LEU A 40 -13.11 0.49 5.54
C LEU A 40 -12.84 1.94 5.15
N SER A 41 -11.66 2.46 5.46
CA SER A 41 -11.26 3.84 5.18
C SER A 41 -11.17 4.20 3.68
N PRO A 42 -11.03 3.28 2.71
CA PRO A 42 -11.18 3.65 1.30
C PRO A 42 -12.56 4.27 0.99
N LEU A 43 -13.63 3.87 1.70
CA LEU A 43 -14.99 4.40 1.52
C LEU A 43 -15.17 5.83 2.06
N THR A 44 -14.28 6.28 2.94
CA THR A 44 -14.39 7.62 3.57
C THR A 44 -13.75 8.71 2.70
N SER A 45 -12.98 8.32 1.68
CA SER A 45 -12.21 9.23 0.83
C SER A 45 -13.07 10.10 -0.11
N ASN A 46 -14.37 9.80 -0.25
CA ASN A 46 -15.26 10.43 -1.23
C ASN A 46 -16.57 11.01 -0.66
N THR A 47 -16.74 11.14 0.66
CA THR A 47 -17.97 11.75 1.23
C THR A 47 -18.00 13.27 1.01
N LYS A 48 -18.45 13.67 -0.18
CA LYS A 48 -18.74 15.06 -0.59
C LYS A 48 -20.03 15.63 0.03
N THR A 49 -20.44 15.19 1.21
CA THR A 49 -21.55 15.80 1.95
C THR A 49 -20.99 16.65 3.09
N PRO A 50 -21.13 18.00 3.08
CA PRO A 50 -20.62 18.89 4.13
C PRO A 50 -21.28 18.71 5.52
N VAL A 51 -22.17 17.73 5.68
CA VAL A 51 -23.15 17.68 6.78
C VAL A 51 -22.93 16.52 7.74
N GLN A 52 -22.08 15.55 7.42
CA GLN A 52 -21.66 14.52 8.37
C GLN A 52 -20.14 14.52 8.50
N LYS A 53 -19.65 14.80 9.71
CA LYS A 53 -18.31 14.39 10.14
C LYS A 53 -18.27 12.87 10.16
N SER A 54 -18.26 12.23 8.99
CA SER A 54 -17.87 10.84 8.87
C SER A 54 -16.46 10.73 9.41
N PRO A 55 -16.15 9.71 10.22
CA PRO A 55 -14.79 9.52 10.68
C PRO A 55 -13.91 9.33 9.44
N SER A 56 -12.83 10.10 9.35
CA SER A 56 -11.89 10.02 8.24
C SER A 56 -11.21 8.64 8.17
N PHE A 57 -11.28 7.85 9.24
CA PHE A 57 -10.76 6.50 9.36
C PHE A 57 -11.84 5.56 9.94
N LEU A 58 -12.05 4.39 9.32
CA LEU A 58 -13.08 3.44 9.70
C LEU A 58 -12.54 2.00 9.69
N LEU A 59 -12.82 1.25 10.76
CA LEU A 59 -12.54 -0.18 10.88
C LEU A 59 -13.82 -0.93 11.19
N GLU A 60 -13.89 -2.18 10.73
CA GLU A 60 -14.92 -3.13 11.14
C GLU A 60 -14.83 -3.49 12.65
N PRO A 61 -15.91 -4.07 13.21
CA PRO A 61 -15.84 -4.74 14.50
C PRO A 61 -14.69 -5.76 14.55
N MET A 62 -14.19 -6.00 15.75
CA MET A 62 -13.13 -6.99 15.94
C MET A 62 -13.66 -8.39 15.66
N GLU A 63 -12.95 -9.13 14.81
CA GLU A 63 -13.23 -10.52 14.49
C GLU A 63 -12.10 -11.38 15.05
N ARG A 64 -12.44 -12.53 15.64
CA ARG A 64 -11.45 -13.53 16.07
C ARG A 64 -11.10 -14.39 14.87
N LEU A 65 -9.81 -14.63 14.66
CA LEU A 65 -9.33 -15.53 13.62
C LEU A 65 -9.15 -16.92 14.23
N ASP A 66 -10.04 -17.85 13.89
CA ASP A 66 -10.16 -19.16 14.55
C ASP A 66 -9.03 -20.15 14.19
N LEU A 67 -8.06 -19.76 13.36
CA LEU A 67 -7.04 -20.65 12.80
C LEU A 67 -5.63 -20.06 12.72
N ILE A 68 -5.38 -18.84 13.22
CA ILE A 68 -3.97 -18.40 13.31
C ILE A 68 -3.30 -19.25 14.38
N PRO A 69 -2.17 -19.91 14.07
CA PRO A 69 -1.42 -20.67 15.06
C PRO A 69 -0.98 -19.75 16.19
N ASN A 70 -0.57 -20.33 17.33
CA ASN A 70 0.00 -19.57 18.44
C ASN A 70 1.42 -19.06 18.07
N LEU A 71 1.51 -18.26 17.02
CA LEU A 71 2.70 -17.60 16.52
C LEU A 71 2.95 -16.34 17.33
N PRO A 72 4.22 -16.02 17.62
CA PRO A 72 4.61 -14.72 18.15
C PRO A 72 4.16 -13.56 17.23
N PRO A 73 3.84 -12.37 17.77
CA PRO A 73 3.45 -11.21 16.95
C PRO A 73 4.51 -10.69 15.98
N ASP A 74 5.77 -11.07 16.18
CA ASP A 74 6.95 -10.75 15.38
C ASP A 74 7.31 -11.88 14.40
N SER A 75 6.45 -12.89 14.24
CA SER A 75 6.61 -13.93 13.23
C SER A 75 6.69 -13.32 11.82
N PRO A 76 7.71 -13.65 11.01
CA PRO A 76 7.83 -13.12 9.66
C PRO A 76 6.65 -13.55 8.77
N GLU A 77 6.18 -12.62 7.95
CA GLU A 77 5.04 -12.82 7.05
C GLU A 77 5.31 -12.31 5.64
N PHE A 78 5.13 -13.16 4.64
CA PHE A 78 5.45 -12.84 3.24
C PHE A 78 4.49 -13.49 2.26
N ASP A 79 4.31 -12.88 1.10
CA ASP A 79 3.72 -13.57 -0.04
C ASP A 79 4.80 -14.40 -0.73
N LEU A 80 4.77 -15.72 -0.52
CA LEU A 80 5.80 -16.64 -1.03
C LEU A 80 5.58 -17.02 -2.50
N VAL A 81 4.44 -16.67 -3.10
CA VAL A 81 4.08 -17.08 -4.46
C VAL A 81 3.61 -15.93 -5.35
N GLY A 82 3.44 -14.73 -4.79
CA GLY A 82 2.95 -13.56 -5.52
C GLY A 82 1.44 -13.54 -5.73
N ASP A 83 0.66 -14.36 -4.99
CA ASP A 83 -0.79 -14.47 -5.18
C ASP A 83 -1.63 -13.49 -4.34
N GLY A 84 -0.96 -12.65 -3.56
CA GLY A 84 -1.55 -11.66 -2.66
C GLY A 84 -1.92 -12.19 -1.29
N TYR A 85 -1.71 -13.48 -1.00
CA TYR A 85 -2.01 -14.07 0.30
C TYR A 85 -0.73 -14.25 1.13
N HIS A 86 -0.75 -13.68 2.33
CA HIS A 86 0.39 -13.78 3.24
C HIS A 86 0.56 -15.21 3.80
N ASN A 87 1.82 -15.58 3.95
CA ASN A 87 2.28 -16.83 4.51
C ASN A 87 3.09 -16.51 5.78
N PHE A 88 2.63 -17.02 6.91
CA PHE A 88 3.26 -16.78 8.20
C PHE A 88 4.27 -17.88 8.49
N ILE A 89 5.51 -17.47 8.72
CA ILE A 89 6.62 -18.35 9.05
C ILE A 89 6.76 -18.39 10.58
N PRO A 90 6.76 -19.57 11.20
CA PRO A 90 7.03 -19.68 12.63
C PRO A 90 8.39 -19.09 12.98
N SER A 91 8.42 -18.24 14.01
CA SER A 91 9.67 -17.65 14.53
C SER A 91 10.49 -18.72 15.26
N GLU A 92 11.19 -19.55 14.49
CA GLU A 92 12.20 -20.49 14.96
C GLU A 92 13.59 -20.02 14.48
N SER A 93 14.67 -20.58 15.02
CA SER A 93 16.03 -20.29 14.54
C SER A 93 16.22 -20.64 13.06
N GLN A 94 15.30 -21.42 12.47
CA GLN A 94 15.30 -21.78 11.07
C GLN A 94 13.86 -21.89 10.54
N PRO A 95 13.57 -21.33 9.34
CA PRO A 95 12.27 -21.51 8.71
C PRO A 95 12.10 -22.96 8.22
N THR A 96 11.11 -23.67 8.77
CA THR A 96 10.81 -25.08 8.45
C THR A 96 9.52 -25.26 7.65
N GLY A 97 8.70 -24.22 7.55
CA GLY A 97 7.44 -24.20 6.83
C GLY A 97 6.66 -22.92 7.10
N PHE A 98 5.38 -22.92 6.74
CA PHE A 98 4.52 -21.75 6.83
C PHE A 98 3.04 -22.11 7.04
N PHE A 99 2.25 -21.10 7.38
CA PHE A 99 0.78 -21.12 7.38
C PHE A 99 0.26 -20.12 6.35
N LYS A 100 -0.60 -20.55 5.45
CA LYS A 100 -1.12 -19.72 4.35
C LYS A 100 -2.53 -19.20 4.64
N ALA A 101 -2.76 -17.91 4.39
CA ALA A 101 -4.11 -17.33 4.37
C ALA A 101 -4.93 -17.86 3.17
N THR A 102 -6.24 -18.08 3.35
CA THR A 102 -7.13 -18.63 2.32
C THR A 102 -8.12 -17.61 1.76
N GLU A 103 -8.74 -17.90 0.61
CA GLU A 103 -9.75 -17.02 -0.02
C GLU A 103 -10.99 -16.80 0.88
N GLU A 104 -11.27 -17.75 1.78
CA GLU A 104 -12.35 -17.72 2.78
C GLU A 104 -11.99 -16.93 4.03
N ASP A 105 -10.91 -16.14 4.01
CA ASP A 105 -10.46 -15.31 5.12
C ASP A 105 -10.05 -16.13 6.37
N THR A 106 -9.48 -17.32 6.14
CA THR A 106 -8.98 -18.21 7.20
C THR A 106 -7.53 -18.63 6.96
N PHE A 107 -7.02 -19.61 7.71
CA PHE A 107 -5.68 -20.15 7.54
C PHE A 107 -5.72 -21.65 7.28
N GLY A 108 -4.87 -22.10 6.36
CA GLY A 108 -4.63 -23.52 6.13
C GLY A 108 -3.81 -24.18 7.25
N PRO A 109 -3.66 -25.51 7.23
CA PRO A 109 -2.76 -26.22 8.12
C PRO A 109 -1.28 -25.83 7.86
N PHE A 110 -0.39 -26.18 8.80
CA PHE A 110 1.04 -26.02 8.60
C PHE A 110 1.53 -26.82 7.39
N LEU A 111 2.25 -26.16 6.50
CA LEU A 111 2.91 -26.78 5.35
C LEU A 111 4.43 -26.70 5.56
N ALA A 112 5.09 -27.85 5.62
CA ALA A 112 6.55 -27.91 5.72
C ALA A 112 7.18 -27.61 4.36
N PHE A 113 8.30 -26.89 4.37
CA PHE A 113 9.13 -26.73 3.19
C PHE A 113 9.70 -28.09 2.76
N THR A 114 9.67 -28.37 1.45
CA THR A 114 10.25 -29.60 0.88
C THR A 114 11.77 -29.53 0.84
N THR A 115 12.32 -28.33 0.74
CA THR A 115 13.74 -28.02 0.84
C THR A 115 14.00 -27.27 2.15
N THR A 116 14.73 -27.91 3.07
CA THR A 116 15.19 -27.26 4.30
C THR A 116 16.71 -27.24 4.29
N VAL A 117 17.29 -26.05 4.42
CA VAL A 117 18.74 -25.91 4.43
C VAL A 117 19.23 -26.25 5.82
N ASN A 118 19.88 -27.40 6.01
CA ASN A 118 20.41 -27.83 7.31
C ASN A 118 21.67 -27.02 7.70
N GLN A 119 21.52 -25.71 7.77
CA GLN A 119 22.52 -24.79 8.25
C GLN A 119 22.19 -24.42 9.68
N ASN A 120 23.19 -24.49 10.53
CA ASN A 120 23.11 -23.95 11.87
C ASN A 120 23.13 -22.42 11.73
N LEU A 121 21.96 -21.81 11.52
CA LEU A 121 21.75 -20.37 11.40
C LEU A 121 22.05 -19.71 12.76
N LYS A 122 23.33 -19.69 13.13
CA LYS A 122 23.84 -19.06 14.37
C LYS A 122 23.97 -17.54 14.22
N HIS A 123 23.91 -17.04 13.00
CA HIS A 123 23.97 -15.63 12.67
C HIS A 123 22.56 -15.07 12.56
N GLU A 124 22.44 -13.77 12.80
CA GLU A 124 21.20 -13.04 12.56
C GLU A 124 20.81 -13.17 11.08
N VAL A 125 19.55 -13.50 10.81
CA VAL A 125 19.00 -13.67 9.47
C VAL A 125 18.06 -12.52 9.17
N ARG A 126 18.09 -12.02 7.94
CA ARG A 126 17.13 -11.04 7.42
C ARG A 126 16.38 -11.66 6.25
N PHE A 127 15.08 -11.44 6.19
CA PHE A 127 14.30 -11.72 5.00
C PHE A 127 14.30 -10.49 4.11
N LEU A 128 14.74 -10.65 2.86
CA LEU A 128 14.87 -9.54 1.93
C LEU A 128 14.76 -10.02 0.49
N ASP A 129 13.86 -9.43 -0.28
CA ASP A 129 13.85 -9.60 -1.73
C ASP A 129 15.06 -8.87 -2.31
N ILE A 130 16.06 -9.65 -2.74
CA ILE A 130 17.32 -9.14 -3.30
C ILE A 130 17.45 -9.40 -4.80
N ASP A 131 16.62 -10.26 -5.38
CA ASP A 131 16.63 -10.53 -6.81
C ASP A 131 15.50 -9.86 -7.61
N GLY A 132 14.53 -9.27 -6.90
CA GLY A 132 13.42 -8.51 -7.44
C GLY A 132 12.24 -9.36 -7.89
N ASP A 133 12.17 -10.63 -7.51
CA ASP A 133 11.08 -11.54 -7.89
C ASP A 133 9.81 -11.40 -7.02
N GLY A 134 9.85 -10.54 -6.00
CA GLY A 134 8.76 -10.29 -5.06
C GLY A 134 8.73 -11.26 -3.87
N ARG A 135 9.66 -12.21 -3.80
CA ARG A 135 9.79 -13.18 -2.71
C ARG A 135 11.05 -12.85 -1.90
N PRO A 136 11.01 -13.02 -0.58
CA PRO A 136 12.19 -12.71 0.23
C PRO A 136 13.20 -13.86 0.23
N GLU A 137 14.46 -13.53 -0.02
CA GLU A 137 15.60 -14.39 0.29
C GLU A 137 15.91 -14.40 1.77
N LEU A 138 16.59 -15.46 2.23
CA LEU A 138 17.28 -15.42 3.52
C LEU A 138 18.67 -14.84 3.31
N VAL A 139 18.92 -13.66 3.89
CA VAL A 139 20.21 -12.98 3.85
C VAL A 139 20.91 -13.16 5.20
N LEU A 140 22.16 -13.61 5.14
CA LEU A 140 23.09 -13.75 6.26
C LEU A 140 24.32 -12.86 6.05
N ALA A 141 25.17 -12.74 7.08
CA ALA A 141 26.43 -12.00 7.01
C ALA A 141 27.47 -12.71 6.09
N GLY A 142 27.25 -12.65 4.78
CA GLY A 142 28.18 -13.09 3.73
C GLY A 142 27.57 -14.02 2.67
N GLU A 143 26.36 -14.51 2.88
CA GLU A 143 25.68 -15.45 1.99
C GLU A 143 24.16 -15.19 1.95
N SER A 144 23.51 -15.59 0.87
CA SER A 144 22.05 -15.64 0.75
C SER A 144 21.57 -17.02 0.34
N LEU A 145 20.33 -17.34 0.71
CA LEU A 145 19.61 -18.51 0.22
C LEU A 145 18.44 -18.01 -0.64
N SER A 146 18.46 -18.32 -1.94
CA SER A 146 17.41 -17.96 -2.89
C SER A 146 16.07 -18.57 -2.48
N SER A 147 15.00 -17.78 -2.56
CA SER A 147 13.64 -18.27 -2.30
C SER A 147 13.20 -19.27 -3.37
N LEU A 148 12.53 -20.34 -2.94
CA LEU A 148 11.79 -21.27 -3.80
C LEU A 148 10.27 -21.15 -3.57
N GLY A 149 9.84 -20.07 -2.91
CA GLY A 149 8.46 -19.89 -2.48
C GLY A 149 8.02 -20.97 -1.50
N VAL A 150 6.96 -21.71 -1.84
CA VAL A 150 6.39 -22.75 -0.96
C VAL A 150 7.26 -23.99 -0.82
N GLU A 151 8.28 -24.17 -1.66
CA GLU A 151 9.21 -25.29 -1.57
C GLU A 151 10.32 -25.06 -0.55
N GLY A 152 10.58 -23.81 -0.14
CA GLY A 152 11.60 -23.45 0.84
C GLY A 152 12.69 -22.57 0.23
N PHE A 153 13.95 -22.97 0.43
CA PHE A 153 15.11 -22.17 0.04
C PHE A 153 16.20 -23.04 -0.58
N HIS A 154 16.90 -22.48 -1.57
CA HIS A 154 18.08 -23.09 -2.16
C HIS A 154 19.28 -23.10 -1.18
N GLU A 155 20.33 -23.84 -1.54
CA GLU A 155 21.59 -23.84 -0.78
C GLU A 155 22.21 -22.43 -0.76
N ALA A 156 22.92 -22.11 0.33
CA ALA A 156 23.52 -20.80 0.49
C ALA A 156 24.57 -20.50 -0.59
N GLN A 157 24.51 -19.29 -1.13
CA GLN A 157 25.42 -18.77 -2.11
C GLN A 157 26.13 -17.53 -1.56
N SER A 158 27.44 -17.46 -1.74
CA SER A 158 28.19 -16.25 -1.38
C SER A 158 27.88 -15.12 -2.37
N PHE A 159 27.87 -13.90 -1.86
CA PHE A 159 27.73 -12.73 -2.71
C PHE A 159 29.00 -12.49 -3.53
N ASN A 160 28.83 -12.23 -4.84
CA ASN A 160 29.96 -12.16 -5.77
C ASN A 160 30.67 -10.80 -5.81
N HIS A 161 30.04 -9.71 -5.37
CA HIS A 161 30.58 -8.33 -5.54
C HIS A 161 30.23 -7.34 -4.43
N TRP A 162 29.40 -7.73 -3.47
CA TRP A 162 28.99 -6.91 -2.34
C TRP A 162 29.03 -7.76 -1.07
N SER A 163 29.18 -7.15 0.10
CA SER A 163 29.06 -7.87 1.36
C SER A 163 27.87 -7.33 2.18
N PRO A 164 26.92 -8.19 2.56
CA PRO A 164 25.81 -7.85 3.44
C PRO A 164 26.29 -7.63 4.88
N SER A 165 27.58 -7.73 5.20
CA SER A 165 28.11 -7.36 6.53
C SER A 165 27.63 -5.98 6.96
N LEU A 166 27.37 -5.09 6.00
CA LEU A 166 26.73 -3.79 6.20
C LEU A 166 25.30 -3.92 6.76
N LEU A 167 24.44 -4.83 6.26
CA LEU A 167 23.08 -5.09 6.78
C LEU A 167 23.05 -5.50 8.27
N PHE A 168 24.20 -5.91 8.81
CA PHE A 168 24.37 -6.34 10.20
C PHE A 168 25.29 -5.39 11.00
N CYS A 169 25.62 -4.21 10.46
CA CYS A 169 26.46 -3.21 11.13
C CYS A 169 25.66 -2.24 12.03
N ASN A 170 26.36 -1.71 13.02
CA ASN A 170 25.91 -1.03 14.26
C ASN A 170 24.86 0.11 14.12
N ASP A 171 24.32 0.53 15.29
CA ASP A 171 23.33 1.60 15.56
C ASP A 171 23.53 2.98 14.88
N SER A 172 24.63 3.21 14.15
CA SER A 172 24.94 4.50 13.50
C SER A 172 24.43 4.62 12.06
N GLU A 173 24.01 3.52 11.45
CA GLU A 173 23.55 3.49 10.06
C GLU A 173 22.26 2.67 9.95
N VAL A 174 21.31 3.20 9.20
CA VAL A 174 20.12 2.46 8.78
C VAL A 174 20.47 1.74 7.49
N ILE A 175 20.37 0.41 7.48
CA ILE A 175 20.47 -0.35 6.23
C ILE A 175 19.16 -1.08 5.98
N HIS A 176 18.54 -0.73 4.85
CA HIS A 176 17.25 -1.24 4.41
C HIS A 176 17.31 -1.63 2.93
N SER A 177 16.22 -2.25 2.48
CA SER A 177 15.93 -2.34 1.06
C SER A 177 14.88 -1.31 0.68
N ALA A 178 15.16 -0.52 -0.35
CA ALA A 178 14.28 0.54 -0.82
C ALA A 178 14.57 0.91 -2.28
N ASN A 179 13.57 1.43 -2.99
CA ASN A 179 13.73 1.88 -4.38
C ASN A 179 14.22 3.34 -4.43
N PHE A 180 15.53 3.59 -4.37
CA PHE A 180 16.10 4.95 -4.38
C PHE A 180 16.25 5.53 -5.79
N CYS A 181 16.40 4.69 -6.82
CA CYS A 181 16.58 5.11 -8.22
C CYS A 181 15.28 5.17 -9.03
N GLY A 182 14.18 4.57 -8.53
CA GLY A 182 12.88 4.62 -9.19
C GLY A 182 12.70 3.57 -10.29
N ASP A 183 13.55 2.54 -10.37
CA ASP A 183 13.47 1.50 -11.41
C ASP A 183 12.51 0.35 -11.07
N GLY A 184 11.99 0.34 -9.84
CA GLY A 184 11.04 -0.65 -9.35
C GLY A 184 11.70 -1.81 -8.60
N LEU A 185 13.03 -1.86 -8.57
CA LEU A 185 13.78 -2.86 -7.81
C LEU A 185 14.18 -2.34 -6.43
N ALA A 186 14.30 -3.27 -5.51
CA ALA A 186 14.66 -2.97 -4.13
C ALA A 186 16.19 -2.90 -4.02
N ASN A 187 16.73 -1.69 -3.83
CA ASN A 187 18.17 -1.44 -3.69
C ASN A 187 18.59 -1.63 -2.24
N ILE A 188 19.84 -2.01 -2.00
CA ILE A 188 20.41 -1.87 -0.65
C ILE A 188 20.71 -0.40 -0.41
N VAL A 189 20.21 0.15 0.68
CA VAL A 189 20.39 1.58 1.01
C VAL A 189 21.06 1.73 2.36
N GLY A 190 21.96 2.71 2.47
CA GLY A 190 22.61 3.10 3.71
C GLY A 190 22.28 4.56 4.02
N VAL A 191 21.66 4.83 5.17
CA VAL A 191 21.32 6.18 5.62
C VAL A 191 22.01 6.47 6.96
N ARG A 192 22.84 7.51 6.96
CA ARG A 192 23.57 8.03 8.11
C ARG A 192 23.27 9.52 8.27
N ASN A 193 23.67 10.07 9.42
CA ASN A 193 23.59 11.51 9.62
C ASN A 193 24.61 12.24 8.71
N GLY A 194 24.10 12.96 7.70
CA GLY A 194 24.92 13.69 6.72
C GLY A 194 25.37 12.89 5.49
N GLU A 195 24.98 11.62 5.36
CA GLU A 195 25.35 10.77 4.21
C GLU A 195 24.24 9.77 3.91
N SER A 196 23.86 9.65 2.65
CA SER A 196 22.93 8.63 2.17
C SER A 196 23.47 8.03 0.88
N CYS A 197 23.37 6.72 0.74
CA CYS A 197 23.88 6.01 -0.42
C CYS A 197 23.02 4.78 -0.72
N TYR A 198 23.17 4.23 -1.92
CA TYR A 198 22.56 2.97 -2.30
C TYR A 198 23.46 2.18 -3.24
N TRP A 199 23.23 0.86 -3.27
CA TRP A 199 23.78 -0.06 -4.23
C TRP A 199 22.63 -0.48 -5.16
N PRO A 200 22.69 -0.12 -6.47
CA PRO A 200 21.63 -0.43 -7.40
C PRO A 200 21.41 -1.93 -7.51
N ASN A 201 20.16 -2.39 -7.43
CA ASN A 201 19.84 -3.78 -7.71
C ASN A 201 19.88 -4.02 -9.22
N LEU A 202 20.70 -4.98 -9.66
CA LEU A 202 20.87 -5.34 -11.07
C LEU A 202 20.09 -6.62 -11.44
N GLY A 203 19.30 -7.15 -10.51
CA GLY A 203 18.57 -8.41 -10.59
C GLY A 203 19.43 -9.63 -10.25
N ASN A 204 18.77 -10.77 -9.98
CA ASN A 204 19.42 -12.06 -9.69
C ASN A 204 20.45 -11.97 -8.55
N GLY A 205 20.14 -11.21 -7.49
CA GLY A 205 21.00 -11.03 -6.31
C GLY A 205 22.29 -10.24 -6.56
N SER A 206 22.43 -9.60 -7.73
CA SER A 206 23.59 -8.79 -8.11
C SER A 206 23.35 -7.31 -7.86
N PHE A 207 24.35 -6.60 -7.34
CA PHE A 207 24.27 -5.18 -7.04
C PHE A 207 25.42 -4.41 -7.70
N GLY A 208 25.13 -3.18 -8.12
CA GLY A 208 26.10 -2.27 -8.72
C GLY A 208 27.02 -1.60 -7.70
N ASP A 209 27.90 -0.73 -8.20
CA ASP A 209 28.76 0.09 -7.36
C ASP A 209 27.93 1.07 -6.50
N GLN A 210 28.50 1.48 -5.37
CA GLN A 210 27.85 2.43 -4.46
C GLN A 210 27.63 3.79 -5.15
N ILE A 211 26.40 4.30 -5.03
CA ILE A 211 26.00 5.64 -5.43
C ILE A 211 25.72 6.44 -4.16
N VAL A 212 26.39 7.57 -4.00
CA VAL A 212 26.18 8.51 -2.88
C VAL A 212 25.29 9.64 -3.37
N LEU A 213 24.24 9.96 -2.62
CA LEU A 213 23.32 11.03 -2.96
C LEU A 213 23.86 12.37 -2.48
N ASP A 214 23.83 13.36 -3.39
CA ASP A 214 24.18 14.74 -3.06
C ASP A 214 23.15 15.35 -2.09
N ASN A 215 23.55 16.42 -1.41
CA ASN A 215 22.74 17.13 -0.42
C ASN A 215 22.16 16.24 0.70
N SER A 216 22.88 15.17 1.06
CA SER A 216 22.49 14.28 2.17
C SER A 216 22.31 15.08 3.47
N PRO A 217 21.13 15.00 4.12
CA PRO A 217 20.79 15.87 5.23
C PRO A 217 21.53 15.50 6.51
N TRP A 218 21.91 16.54 7.26
CA TRP A 218 22.26 16.40 8.67
C TRP A 218 20.97 16.41 9.50
N PHE A 219 20.43 15.23 9.74
CA PHE A 219 19.16 15.01 10.43
C PHE A 219 19.17 15.54 11.87
N ASP A 220 20.27 15.38 12.61
CA ASP A 220 20.31 15.78 14.02
C ASP A 220 21.75 16.08 14.47
N TYR A 221 21.91 16.49 15.72
CA TYR A 221 23.22 16.45 16.36
C TYR A 221 23.69 14.99 16.46
N SER A 222 25.00 14.78 16.37
CA SER A 222 25.60 13.43 16.33
C SER A 222 25.26 12.56 17.55
N ASP A 223 24.98 13.17 18.69
CA ASP A 223 24.59 12.51 19.94
C ASP A 223 23.08 12.28 20.09
N GLN A 224 22.26 12.83 19.18
CA GLN A 224 20.79 12.72 19.17
C GLN A 224 20.25 11.94 17.98
N PHE A 225 21.03 11.84 16.90
CA PHE A 225 20.66 11.06 15.74
C PHE A 225 20.34 9.62 16.13
N SER A 226 19.21 9.12 15.62
CA SER A 226 18.81 7.73 15.82
C SER A 226 18.29 7.17 14.52
N THR A 227 18.81 6.01 14.16
CA THR A 227 18.39 5.21 13.01
C THR A 227 16.90 4.82 13.09
N GLN A 228 16.38 4.61 14.30
CA GLN A 228 14.96 4.32 14.56
C GLN A 228 14.00 5.47 14.24
N ARG A 229 14.52 6.68 13.96
CA ARG A 229 13.74 7.87 13.57
C ARG A 229 13.66 8.07 12.07
N VAL A 230 14.38 7.27 11.27
CA VAL A 230 14.36 7.34 9.81
C VAL A 230 13.25 6.43 9.32
N LEU A 231 12.27 7.00 8.62
CA LEU A 231 11.26 6.25 7.88
C LEU A 231 11.54 6.43 6.40
N LEU A 232 11.52 5.32 5.67
CA LEU A 232 11.70 5.27 4.22
C LEU A 232 10.36 4.97 3.57
N THR A 233 9.85 5.89 2.76
CA THR A 233 8.56 5.71 2.07
C THR A 233 8.46 6.69 0.89
N ASP A 234 7.86 6.27 -0.22
CA ASP A 234 7.57 7.15 -1.35
C ASP A 234 6.36 8.03 -1.01
N VAL A 235 6.62 9.29 -0.65
CA VAL A 235 5.59 10.21 -0.14
C VAL A 235 4.85 10.87 -1.28
N ASP A 236 5.56 11.30 -2.31
CA ASP A 236 4.99 11.97 -3.47
C ASP A 236 4.65 11.02 -4.62
N ASP A 237 4.73 9.71 -4.42
CA ASP A 237 4.38 8.70 -5.43
C ASP A 237 5.12 8.94 -6.76
N SER A 238 6.37 9.39 -6.64
CA SER A 238 7.30 9.60 -7.76
C SER A 238 7.92 8.30 -8.26
N GLY A 239 7.79 7.23 -7.49
CA GLY A 239 8.46 5.95 -7.69
C GLY A 239 9.77 5.84 -6.92
N THR A 240 10.28 6.94 -6.36
CA THR A 240 11.49 6.94 -5.52
C THR A 240 11.15 7.00 -4.04
N THR A 241 11.95 6.33 -3.23
CA THR A 241 11.75 6.32 -1.78
C THR A 241 12.29 7.61 -1.16
N ASP A 242 11.43 8.34 -0.44
CA ASP A 242 11.78 9.54 0.31
C ASP A 242 12.19 9.21 1.76
N ILE A 243 12.76 10.20 2.44
CA ILE A 243 13.09 10.12 3.86
C ILE A 243 12.16 11.00 4.67
N VAL A 244 11.51 10.41 5.67
CA VAL A 244 10.89 11.13 6.78
C VAL A 244 11.73 10.91 8.04
N TYR A 245 12.35 11.97 8.57
CA TYR A 245 13.07 11.90 9.84
C TYR A 245 12.22 12.48 10.99
N LEU A 246 12.03 11.69 12.04
CA LEU A 246 11.23 12.03 13.20
C LEU A 246 12.07 12.76 14.26
N HIS A 247 12.24 14.07 14.13
CA HIS A 247 12.90 14.86 15.18
C HIS A 247 12.07 14.88 16.48
N ASN A 248 12.70 15.32 17.56
CA ASN A 248 12.05 15.47 18.87
C ASN A 248 10.87 16.47 18.86
N ASP A 249 10.94 17.50 18.02
CA ASP A 249 9.95 18.57 17.94
C ASP A 249 8.95 18.38 16.80
N ARG A 250 9.39 17.94 15.62
CA ARG A 250 8.53 17.64 14.46
C ARG A 250 9.20 16.76 13.40
N PRO A 251 8.44 15.98 12.61
CA PRO A 251 8.94 15.28 11.46
C PRO A 251 9.37 16.24 10.35
N MET A 252 10.43 15.88 9.65
CA MET A 252 10.88 16.54 8.42
C MET A 252 10.89 15.55 7.28
N LEU A 253 10.52 16.02 6.10
CA LEU A 253 10.49 15.26 4.86
C LEU A 253 11.61 15.74 3.94
N TYR A 254 12.30 14.80 3.30
CA TYR A 254 13.35 15.02 2.32
C TYR A 254 12.98 14.23 1.08
N PHE A 255 12.64 14.92 0.00
CA PHE A 255 12.24 14.28 -1.25
C PHE A 255 13.47 13.81 -2.02
N ASN A 256 13.42 12.57 -2.47
CA ASN A 256 14.43 11.99 -3.33
C ASN A 256 14.31 12.58 -4.74
N GLN A 257 15.37 13.20 -5.25
CA GLN A 257 15.40 13.77 -6.60
C GLN A 257 15.91 12.74 -7.61
N SER A 258 15.09 11.72 -7.88
CA SER A 258 15.36 10.69 -8.89
C SER A 258 16.64 9.88 -8.65
N GLY A 259 16.99 9.64 -7.39
CA GLY A 259 18.17 8.88 -6.96
C GLY A 259 19.49 9.65 -7.00
N ASN A 260 19.46 10.97 -7.25
CA ASN A 260 20.68 11.77 -7.43
C ASN A 260 21.04 12.60 -6.19
N GLU A 261 20.05 13.27 -5.61
CA GLU A 261 20.22 14.17 -4.49
C GLU A 261 18.95 14.27 -3.63
N TRP A 262 19.04 14.90 -2.46
CA TRP A 262 17.88 15.21 -1.62
C TRP A 262 17.42 16.65 -1.77
N SER A 263 16.10 16.87 -1.67
CA SER A 263 15.55 18.23 -1.56
C SER A 263 15.95 18.91 -0.25
N ASP A 264 15.75 20.22 -0.19
CA ASP A 264 15.69 20.93 1.10
C ASP A 264 14.61 20.31 2.02
N ALA A 265 14.81 20.42 3.34
CA ALA A 265 13.90 19.86 4.32
C ALA A 265 12.51 20.53 4.27
N VAL A 266 11.47 19.71 4.11
CA VAL A 266 10.07 20.15 4.13
C VAL A 266 9.47 19.90 5.50
N HIS A 267 8.96 20.96 6.13
CA HIS A 267 8.32 20.89 7.43
C HIS A 267 6.89 20.35 7.30
N LEU A 268 6.58 19.27 8.03
CA LEU A 268 5.20 18.84 8.19
C LEU A 268 4.51 19.75 9.23
N SER A 269 3.47 20.47 8.80
CA SER A 269 2.77 21.49 9.60
C SER A 269 2.01 20.93 10.80
N GLU A 270 1.75 19.62 10.81
CA GLU A 270 0.96 18.94 11.81
C GLU A 270 1.84 17.87 12.47
N PHE A 271 2.27 18.12 13.70
CA PHE A 271 2.87 17.09 14.53
C PHE A 271 2.20 17.06 15.90
N LEU A 272 1.87 15.85 16.34
CA LEU A 272 1.41 15.61 17.69
C LEU A 272 2.62 15.03 18.44
N PRO A 273 3.13 15.72 19.48
CA PRO A 273 4.26 15.23 20.24
C PRO A 273 4.00 13.80 20.71
N THR A 274 4.89 12.88 20.37
CA THR A 274 4.84 11.52 20.87
C THR A 274 5.85 11.37 22.00
N ASN A 275 5.45 10.66 23.05
CA ASN A 275 6.36 10.32 24.16
C ASN A 275 7.20 9.06 23.85
N SER A 276 6.93 8.42 22.70
CA SER A 276 7.66 7.26 22.18
C SER A 276 7.72 7.38 20.66
N ILE A 277 8.93 7.37 20.10
CA ILE A 277 9.18 7.38 18.65
C ILE A 277 8.90 6.00 18.04
N ALA A 278 9.04 4.93 18.83
CA ALA A 278 8.89 3.54 18.40
C ALA A 278 7.46 3.14 18.01
N SER A 279 6.54 4.10 17.86
CA SER A 279 5.15 3.85 17.49
C SER A 279 4.69 4.61 16.23
N VAL A 280 5.63 5.21 15.50
CA VAL A 280 5.35 5.88 14.22
C VAL A 280 5.71 4.97 13.05
N THR A 281 4.81 4.82 12.09
CA THR A 281 5.09 4.09 10.85
C THR A 281 4.45 4.80 9.65
N ALA A 282 4.98 4.56 8.45
CA ALA A 282 4.37 4.98 7.20
C ALA A 282 3.57 3.81 6.62
N LEU A 283 2.26 4.01 6.40
CA LEU A 283 1.40 2.96 5.84
C LEU A 283 0.25 3.56 5.02
N ASP A 284 -0.22 2.85 3.99
CA ASP A 284 -1.40 3.25 3.21
C ASP A 284 -2.70 2.94 3.96
N LEU A 285 -3.06 3.83 4.89
CA LEU A 285 -4.24 3.67 5.74
C LEU A 285 -5.56 3.77 4.96
N HIS A 286 -5.54 4.37 3.76
CA HIS A 286 -6.74 4.66 2.98
C HIS A 286 -6.90 3.78 1.74
N GLY A 287 -5.99 2.83 1.50
CA GLY A 287 -5.99 1.97 0.32
C GLY A 287 -5.87 2.78 -0.98
N GLN A 288 -5.10 3.88 -0.97
CA GLN A 288 -4.93 4.78 -2.12
C GLN A 288 -3.52 4.74 -2.72
N GLY A 289 -2.68 3.79 -2.30
CA GLY A 289 -1.30 3.67 -2.75
C GLY A 289 -0.44 4.85 -2.36
N THR A 290 -0.81 5.58 -1.30
CA THR A 290 -0.06 6.73 -0.81
C THR A 290 0.06 6.65 0.71
N PRO A 291 1.26 6.85 1.29
CA PRO A 291 1.47 6.65 2.70
C PRO A 291 0.82 7.73 3.56
N SER A 292 0.42 7.33 4.76
CA SER A 292 0.14 8.21 5.88
C SER A 292 1.13 7.91 6.99
N LEU A 293 1.56 8.93 7.72
CA LEU A 293 2.23 8.70 9.00
C LEU A 293 1.18 8.32 10.04
N VAL A 294 1.38 7.20 10.71
CA VAL A 294 0.45 6.66 11.70
C VAL A 294 1.16 6.49 13.02
N TRP A 295 0.53 6.94 14.10
CA TRP A 295 1.04 6.92 15.45
C TRP A 295 0.13 6.11 16.36
N PHE A 296 0.75 5.28 17.20
CA PHE A 296 0.05 4.53 18.24
C PHE A 296 0.46 5.01 19.63
N SER A 297 -0.50 5.47 20.42
CA SER A 297 -0.29 5.80 21.84
C SER A 297 -0.83 4.68 22.72
N SER A 298 0.06 4.13 23.55
CA SER A 298 -0.26 3.16 24.60
C SER A 298 -0.63 3.84 25.93
N LEU A 299 -0.65 5.17 25.99
CA LEU A 299 -0.97 5.89 27.22
C LEU A 299 -2.45 5.69 27.59
N PRO A 300 -2.78 5.39 28.86
CA PRO A 300 -4.17 5.25 29.30
C PRO A 300 -5.04 6.49 29.01
N SER A 301 -4.44 7.69 29.03
CA SER A 301 -5.10 8.94 28.67
C SER A 301 -5.53 9.01 27.20
N ASP A 302 -4.84 8.28 26.33
CA ASP A 302 -5.12 8.20 24.89
C ASP A 302 -5.94 6.96 24.52
N ALA A 303 -6.47 6.17 25.46
CA ALA A 303 -7.19 4.92 25.16
C ALA A 303 -8.36 5.09 24.16
N ARG A 304 -8.98 6.29 24.08
CA ARG A 304 -10.03 6.62 23.09
C ARG A 304 -9.52 7.26 21.79
N LYS A 305 -8.23 7.60 21.71
CA LYS A 305 -7.51 8.23 20.60
C LYS A 305 -6.12 7.60 20.42
N CYS A 306 -6.05 6.28 20.51
CA CYS A 306 -4.80 5.52 20.49
C CYS A 306 -4.14 5.56 19.11
N LEU A 307 -4.94 5.55 18.04
CA LEU A 307 -4.49 5.79 16.68
C LEU A 307 -4.66 7.27 16.32
N ARG A 308 -3.58 7.87 15.82
CA ARG A 308 -3.56 9.17 15.16
C ARG A 308 -2.85 8.99 13.83
N TYR A 309 -3.18 9.81 12.85
CA TYR A 309 -2.49 9.75 11.57
C TYR A 309 -2.48 11.11 10.87
N LEU A 310 -1.48 11.29 10.01
CA LEU A 310 -1.31 12.42 9.13
C LEU A 310 -1.18 11.89 7.72
N ARG A 311 -2.14 12.28 6.90
CA ARG A 311 -2.13 11.93 5.50
C ARG A 311 -1.12 12.84 4.78
N LEU A 312 -0.12 12.24 4.15
CA LEU A 312 0.97 13.01 3.54
C LEU A 312 0.56 13.63 2.19
N THR A 313 -0.31 12.97 1.43
CA THR A 313 -0.86 13.47 0.17
C THR A 313 -2.38 13.45 0.18
N LYS A 314 -3.06 14.51 -0.26
CA LYS A 314 -4.54 14.56 -0.25
C LYS A 314 -5.20 13.73 -1.36
N THR A 315 -4.52 13.60 -2.49
CA THR A 315 -4.93 12.86 -3.69
C THR A 315 -3.66 12.24 -4.27
N LYS A 316 -3.79 11.14 -5.01
CA LYS A 316 -2.63 10.57 -5.70
C LYS A 316 -2.05 11.60 -6.69
N PRO A 317 -0.78 12.00 -6.52
CA PRO A 317 -0.11 12.94 -7.41
C PRO A 317 0.22 12.29 -8.76
N HIS A 318 0.84 13.06 -9.66
CA HIS A 318 1.29 12.62 -11.00
C HIS A 318 0.24 12.07 -11.98
N LEU A 319 -1.04 11.97 -11.58
CA LEU A 319 -2.13 11.61 -12.48
C LEU A 319 -2.57 12.78 -13.37
N MET A 320 -2.82 12.50 -14.66
CA MET A 320 -3.37 13.49 -15.59
C MET A 320 -4.84 13.77 -15.29
N ILE A 321 -5.13 14.92 -14.68
CA ILE A 321 -6.51 15.30 -14.31
C ILE A 321 -7.21 16.21 -15.33
N LYS A 322 -6.47 16.82 -16.28
CA LYS A 322 -7.03 17.75 -17.25
C LYS A 322 -6.22 17.83 -18.53
N VAL A 323 -6.92 17.89 -19.66
CA VAL A 323 -6.39 18.18 -20.99
C VAL A 323 -7.14 19.39 -21.57
N SER A 324 -6.41 20.35 -22.14
CA SER A 324 -6.99 21.44 -22.93
C SER A 324 -6.33 21.47 -24.30
N ASN A 325 -7.14 21.41 -25.36
CA ASN A 325 -6.60 21.46 -26.72
C ASN A 325 -6.37 22.90 -27.23
N ASN A 326 -6.68 23.92 -26.43
CA ASN A 326 -6.66 25.35 -26.80
C ASN A 326 -7.49 25.71 -28.05
N LEU A 327 -8.40 24.83 -28.47
CA LEU A 327 -9.34 25.02 -29.58
C LEU A 327 -10.80 25.01 -29.11
N GLY A 328 -11.03 25.24 -27.81
CA GLY A 328 -12.36 25.31 -27.21
C GLY A 328 -12.86 24.02 -26.57
N CYS A 329 -12.03 22.96 -26.46
CA CYS A 329 -12.40 21.74 -25.74
C CYS A 329 -11.49 21.51 -24.53
N THR A 330 -12.10 21.17 -23.40
CA THR A 330 -11.39 20.68 -22.22
C THR A 330 -11.93 19.32 -21.81
N THR A 331 -11.04 18.42 -21.41
CA THR A 331 -11.40 17.15 -20.78
C THR A 331 -10.84 17.14 -19.37
N ALA A 332 -11.68 16.95 -18.37
CA ALA A 332 -11.27 16.71 -16.99
C ALA A 332 -11.51 15.23 -16.62
N MET A 333 -10.58 14.65 -15.86
CA MET A 333 -10.69 13.29 -15.34
C MET A 333 -10.69 13.32 -13.82
N THR A 334 -11.47 12.42 -13.21
CA THR A 334 -11.45 12.15 -11.77
C THR A 334 -11.13 10.68 -11.58
N TYR A 335 -10.31 10.38 -10.58
CA TYR A 335 -9.85 9.04 -10.28
C TYR A 335 -10.49 8.51 -9.00
N ALA A 336 -10.63 7.19 -8.93
CA ALA A 336 -10.93 6.43 -7.73
C ALA A 336 -10.03 5.18 -7.71
N THR A 337 -10.04 4.46 -6.59
CA THR A 337 -9.20 3.27 -6.40
C THR A 337 -10.01 1.99 -6.58
N SER A 338 -9.35 0.91 -7.03
CA SER A 338 -9.93 -0.44 -7.06
C SER A 338 -10.45 -0.87 -5.68
N THR A 339 -9.73 -0.52 -4.62
CA THR A 339 -10.10 -0.77 -3.21
C THR A 339 -11.43 -0.13 -2.81
N GLN A 340 -11.72 1.07 -3.33
CA GLN A 340 -13.00 1.74 -3.09
C GLN A 340 -14.14 0.93 -3.72
N PHE A 341 -14.02 0.56 -5.00
CA PHE A 341 -15.04 -0.23 -5.69
C PHE A 341 -15.21 -1.62 -5.08
N TYR A 342 -14.11 -2.28 -4.71
CA TYR A 342 -14.13 -3.57 -4.03
C TYR A 342 -14.96 -3.51 -2.73
N LEU A 343 -14.73 -2.50 -1.90
CA LEU A 343 -15.49 -2.34 -0.65
C LEU A 343 -16.95 -1.94 -0.88
N GLU A 344 -17.24 -1.09 -1.87
CA GLU A 344 -18.60 -0.71 -2.24
C GLU A 344 -19.43 -1.96 -2.60
N ASP A 345 -18.87 -2.82 -3.45
CA ASP A 345 -19.48 -4.08 -3.86
C ASP A 345 -19.59 -5.09 -2.71
N LYS A 346 -18.54 -5.22 -1.89
CA LYS A 346 -18.54 -6.09 -0.70
C LYS A 346 -19.67 -5.71 0.26
N LEU A 347 -19.88 -4.42 0.52
CA LEU A 347 -20.97 -3.93 1.36
C LEU A 347 -22.36 -4.07 0.71
N ALA A 348 -22.42 -4.03 -0.62
CA ALA A 348 -23.64 -4.29 -1.38
C ALA A 348 -23.99 -5.80 -1.48
N GLY A 349 -23.10 -6.69 -1.04
CA GLY A 349 -23.26 -8.15 -1.11
C GLY A 349 -22.81 -8.76 -2.43
N SER A 350 -22.19 -7.98 -3.33
CA SER A 350 -21.67 -8.43 -4.62
C SER A 350 -20.18 -8.77 -4.52
N LEU A 351 -19.86 -9.92 -3.91
CA LEU A 351 -18.46 -10.30 -3.70
C LEU A 351 -17.72 -10.47 -5.03
N TRP A 352 -16.51 -9.92 -5.11
CA TRP A 352 -15.66 -10.12 -6.28
C TRP A 352 -15.18 -11.57 -6.35
N ALA A 353 -15.13 -12.14 -7.56
CA ALA A 353 -14.57 -13.47 -7.81
C ALA A 353 -13.08 -13.58 -7.44
N THR A 354 -12.39 -12.44 -7.46
CA THR A 354 -10.95 -12.29 -7.24
C THR A 354 -10.68 -11.01 -6.48
N ARG A 355 -9.56 -10.98 -5.75
CA ARG A 355 -9.07 -9.81 -5.00
C ARG A 355 -7.78 -9.32 -5.65
N LEU A 356 -7.34 -8.12 -5.27
CA LEU A 356 -6.12 -7.50 -5.78
C LEU A 356 -5.33 -6.97 -4.60
N PRO A 357 -4.10 -7.48 -4.36
CA PRO A 357 -3.31 -7.18 -3.17
C PRO A 357 -2.66 -5.78 -3.20
N PHE A 358 -3.07 -4.91 -4.12
CA PHE A 358 -2.60 -3.53 -4.20
C PHE A 358 -3.65 -2.61 -4.85
N PRO A 359 -3.65 -1.30 -4.52
CA PRO A 359 -4.59 -0.36 -5.10
C PRO A 359 -4.22 0.04 -6.54
N VAL A 360 -5.19 -0.03 -7.45
CA VAL A 360 -5.07 0.49 -8.82
C VAL A 360 -5.95 1.73 -8.96
N HIS A 361 -5.38 2.82 -9.50
CA HIS A 361 -6.12 4.05 -9.76
C HIS A 361 -6.75 4.03 -11.14
N VAL A 362 -8.06 4.20 -11.17
CA VAL A 362 -8.88 4.13 -12.39
C VAL A 362 -9.68 5.42 -12.58
N VAL A 363 -9.92 5.79 -13.83
CA VAL A 363 -10.76 6.94 -14.15
C VAL A 363 -12.21 6.63 -13.79
N CYS A 364 -12.75 7.22 -12.74
CA CYS A 364 -14.14 7.02 -12.33
C CYS A 364 -15.10 8.04 -12.95
N SER A 365 -14.58 9.16 -13.47
CA SER A 365 -15.36 10.17 -14.17
C SER A 365 -14.53 10.90 -15.21
N ARG A 366 -15.14 11.17 -16.35
CA ARG A 366 -14.62 12.00 -17.42
C ARG A 366 -15.65 13.06 -17.77
N VAL A 367 -15.22 14.31 -17.80
CA VAL A 367 -16.06 15.46 -18.19
C VAL A 367 -15.42 16.12 -19.39
N VAL A 368 -16.10 16.13 -20.53
CA VAL A 368 -15.70 16.88 -21.72
C VAL A 368 -16.57 18.12 -21.81
N GLU A 369 -15.94 19.29 -21.84
CA GLU A 369 -16.61 20.58 -21.95
C GLU A 369 -16.18 21.27 -23.25
N ASP A 370 -17.17 21.58 -24.09
CA ASP A 370 -17.03 22.54 -25.18
C ASP A 370 -17.26 23.93 -24.59
N VAL A 371 -16.17 24.69 -24.48
CA VAL A 371 -16.14 26.01 -23.84
C VAL A 371 -16.87 27.05 -24.70
N VAL A 372 -17.04 26.81 -26.02
CA VAL A 372 -17.72 27.72 -26.93
C VAL A 372 -19.23 27.56 -26.79
N SER A 373 -19.74 26.32 -26.90
CA SER A 373 -21.17 26.04 -26.77
C SER A 373 -21.66 25.93 -25.32
N LYS A 374 -20.73 25.76 -24.37
CA LYS A 374 -21.00 25.46 -22.96
C LYS A 374 -21.72 24.13 -22.74
N ASN A 375 -21.58 23.21 -23.71
CA ASN A 375 -22.06 21.86 -23.61
C ASN A 375 -21.08 21.01 -22.80
N ARG A 376 -21.64 20.09 -22.01
CA ARG A 376 -20.88 19.24 -21.10
C ARG A 376 -21.32 17.79 -21.23
N PHE A 377 -20.38 16.93 -21.57
CA PHE A 377 -20.57 15.48 -21.65
C PHE A 377 -19.89 14.84 -20.44
N THR A 378 -20.64 14.07 -19.66
CA THR A 378 -20.12 13.39 -18.47
C THR A 378 -20.25 11.89 -18.65
N THR A 379 -19.14 11.17 -18.52
CA THR A 379 -19.13 9.71 -18.43
C THR A 379 -18.59 9.30 -17.07
N ARG A 380 -19.30 8.41 -16.38
CA ARG A 380 -18.87 7.81 -15.11
C ARG A 380 -18.61 6.33 -15.30
N TYR A 381 -17.72 5.78 -14.49
CA TYR A 381 -17.34 4.37 -14.53
C TYR A 381 -17.40 3.75 -13.13
N ALA A 382 -17.81 2.48 -13.07
CA ALA A 382 -17.61 1.60 -11.93
C ALA A 382 -16.94 0.31 -12.42
N TYR A 383 -16.02 -0.21 -11.61
CA TYR A 383 -15.12 -1.29 -11.99
C TYR A 383 -15.28 -2.46 -11.03
N HIS A 384 -15.31 -3.68 -11.55
CA HIS A 384 -15.63 -4.88 -10.78
C HIS A 384 -14.73 -6.05 -11.17
N HIS A 385 -14.52 -6.98 -10.24
CA HIS A 385 -13.79 -8.23 -10.47
C HIS A 385 -12.38 -8.02 -11.05
N CYS A 386 -11.54 -7.24 -10.36
CA CYS A 386 -10.14 -7.12 -10.77
C CYS A 386 -9.41 -8.45 -10.65
N TYR A 387 -8.47 -8.73 -11.55
CA TYR A 387 -7.61 -9.92 -11.46
C TYR A 387 -6.15 -9.57 -11.65
N TYR A 388 -5.33 -10.05 -10.72
CA TYR A 388 -3.88 -10.13 -10.83
C TYR A 388 -3.47 -11.59 -10.84
N ASP A 389 -2.60 -11.91 -11.78
CA ASP A 389 -2.07 -13.24 -11.97
C ASP A 389 -0.70 -13.34 -11.30
N GLY A 390 -0.65 -13.99 -10.13
CA GLY A 390 0.56 -14.07 -9.33
C GLY A 390 1.70 -14.84 -10.00
N ASP A 391 1.36 -15.88 -10.76
CA ASP A 391 2.34 -16.71 -11.46
C ASP A 391 3.11 -15.93 -12.55
N ASP A 392 2.41 -15.05 -13.27
CA ASP A 392 2.98 -14.22 -14.35
C ASP A 392 3.34 -12.79 -13.88
N ALA A 393 3.08 -12.47 -12.60
CA ALA A 393 3.15 -11.13 -12.04
C ALA A 393 2.44 -10.06 -12.89
N GLU A 394 1.23 -10.37 -13.40
CA GLU A 394 0.54 -9.55 -14.39
C GLU A 394 -0.86 -9.09 -13.92
N PHE A 395 -1.11 -7.78 -14.00
CA PHE A 395 -2.45 -7.24 -13.86
C PHE A 395 -3.28 -7.49 -15.12
N ARG A 396 -4.27 -8.39 -15.04
CA ARG A 396 -5.11 -8.81 -16.18
C ARG A 396 -6.29 -7.87 -16.47
N GLY A 397 -6.63 -6.96 -15.54
CA GLY A 397 -7.71 -5.99 -15.71
C GLY A 397 -8.95 -6.27 -14.84
N PHE A 398 -10.09 -5.72 -15.27
CA PHE A 398 -11.38 -5.81 -14.58
C PHE A 398 -12.37 -6.66 -15.38
N GLY A 399 -13.00 -7.63 -14.72
CA GLY A 399 -13.94 -8.56 -15.38
C GLY A 399 -15.24 -7.90 -15.80
N MET A 400 -15.59 -6.76 -15.20
CA MET A 400 -16.78 -5.99 -15.58
C MET A 400 -16.57 -4.50 -15.34
N VAL A 401 -17.06 -3.68 -16.28
CA VAL A 401 -17.08 -2.22 -16.19
C VAL A 401 -18.48 -1.73 -16.50
N GLU A 402 -19.02 -0.94 -15.58
CA GLU A 402 -20.24 -0.17 -15.79
C GLU A 402 -19.89 1.25 -16.23
N SER A 403 -20.71 1.81 -17.12
CA SER A 403 -20.58 3.20 -17.52
C SER A 403 -21.93 3.89 -17.64
N TRP A 404 -21.97 5.16 -17.22
CA TRP A 404 -23.12 6.05 -17.35
C TRP A 404 -22.70 7.30 -18.10
N SER A 405 -23.33 7.59 -19.22
CA SER A 405 -23.05 8.78 -20.04
C SER A 405 -24.25 9.70 -20.08
N SER A 406 -24.06 10.98 -19.78
CA SER A 406 -25.07 12.04 -19.86
C SER A 406 -24.54 13.28 -20.58
N GLU A 407 -25.46 14.03 -21.18
CA GLU A 407 -25.17 15.27 -21.89
C GLU A 407 -25.96 16.43 -21.28
N LEU A 408 -25.26 17.55 -21.06
CA LEU A 408 -25.83 18.81 -20.65
C LEU A 408 -25.61 19.86 -21.73
N VAL A 409 -26.69 20.52 -22.15
CA VAL A 409 -26.69 21.51 -23.22
C VAL A 409 -26.85 22.90 -22.61
N ASN A 410 -26.00 23.83 -23.02
CA ASN A 410 -26.08 25.26 -22.65
C ASN A 410 -26.17 25.53 -21.12
N THR A 411 -25.11 25.19 -20.39
CA THR A 411 -25.01 25.37 -18.92
C THR A 411 -24.89 26.85 -18.49
N LEU A 412 -25.97 27.64 -18.63
CA LEU A 412 -26.03 29.05 -18.22
C LEU A 412 -26.56 29.27 -16.79
N SER A 413 -26.67 28.23 -15.95
CA SER A 413 -27.13 28.40 -14.57
C SER A 413 -26.03 28.93 -13.63
N THR A 414 -26.37 29.95 -12.86
CA THR A 414 -25.50 30.69 -11.94
C THR A 414 -25.21 29.89 -10.65
N ASN A 415 -24.36 28.86 -10.75
CA ASN A 415 -23.41 28.42 -9.72
C ASN A 415 -22.82 27.08 -10.15
N PRO A 416 -21.59 27.04 -10.69
CA PRO A 416 -20.91 25.79 -10.98
C PRO A 416 -20.36 25.23 -9.67
N GLY A 417 -21.25 24.72 -8.80
CA GLY A 417 -20.81 23.76 -7.81
C GLY A 417 -20.31 22.54 -8.56
N LEU A 418 -19.03 22.19 -8.40
CA LEU A 418 -18.37 21.01 -8.99
C LEU A 418 -19.02 19.65 -8.62
N ASN A 419 -20.21 19.66 -8.01
CA ASN A 419 -20.83 18.56 -7.27
C ASN A 419 -22.30 18.28 -7.65
N SER A 420 -22.84 18.84 -8.75
CA SER A 420 -24.13 18.38 -9.29
C SER A 420 -23.91 17.19 -10.21
N PHE A 421 -24.07 15.97 -9.67
CA PHE A 421 -23.83 14.70 -10.39
C PHE A 421 -24.90 14.35 -11.43
N PHE A 422 -26.07 14.97 -11.31
CA PHE A 422 -27.18 14.88 -12.26
C PHE A 422 -27.77 16.28 -12.38
N SER A 423 -27.16 17.11 -13.21
CA SER A 423 -27.88 18.30 -13.66
C SER A 423 -28.86 17.84 -14.73
N VAL A 424 -30.02 18.48 -14.82
CA VAL A 424 -30.99 18.24 -15.90
C VAL A 424 -30.97 19.48 -16.77
N ASN A 425 -31.09 19.33 -18.09
CA ASN A 425 -31.19 20.50 -18.97
C ASN A 425 -32.40 21.34 -18.55
N GLU A 426 -32.23 22.67 -18.49
CA GLU A 426 -33.30 23.58 -18.05
C GLU A 426 -34.51 23.54 -18.99
N GLU A 427 -34.27 23.25 -20.26
CA GLU A 427 -35.30 23.03 -21.27
C GLU A 427 -35.50 21.52 -21.51
N GLU A 428 -36.74 21.06 -21.32
CA GLU A 428 -37.16 19.66 -21.43
C GLU A 428 -36.86 19.07 -22.82
N GLU A 429 -36.85 19.90 -23.87
CA GLU A 429 -36.55 19.53 -25.26
C GLU A 429 -35.11 19.04 -25.47
N TYR A 430 -34.16 19.48 -24.65
CA TYR A 430 -32.76 19.04 -24.71
C TYR A 430 -32.43 17.95 -23.67
N SER A 431 -33.38 17.53 -22.83
CA SER A 431 -33.14 16.55 -21.78
C SER A 431 -33.00 15.13 -22.34
N LEU A 432 -31.76 14.70 -22.56
CA LEU A 432 -31.44 13.32 -22.96
C LEU A 432 -31.29 12.41 -21.73
N PRO A 433 -31.95 11.23 -21.70
CA PRO A 433 -31.76 10.29 -20.60
C PRO A 433 -30.32 9.76 -20.60
N PRO A 434 -29.73 9.47 -19.42
CA PRO A 434 -28.40 8.90 -19.36
C PRO A 434 -28.37 7.51 -20.01
N THR A 435 -27.33 7.24 -20.79
CA THR A 435 -27.05 5.90 -21.32
C THR A 435 -26.29 5.11 -20.27
N TYR A 436 -26.78 3.93 -19.93
CA TYR A 436 -26.10 2.98 -19.04
C TYR A 436 -25.63 1.77 -19.85
N THR A 437 -24.38 1.36 -19.65
CA THR A 437 -23.79 0.21 -20.34
C THR A 437 -22.99 -0.62 -19.34
N LYS A 438 -23.24 -1.93 -19.33
CA LYS A 438 -22.44 -2.93 -18.60
C LYS A 438 -21.67 -3.76 -19.61
N GLN A 439 -20.35 -3.81 -19.45
CA GLN A 439 -19.45 -4.57 -20.33
C GLN A 439 -18.70 -5.60 -19.49
N TRP A 440 -18.58 -6.82 -20.02
CA TRP A 440 -17.82 -7.91 -19.41
C TRP A 440 -16.59 -8.23 -20.24
N PHE A 441 -15.49 -8.50 -19.55
CA PHE A 441 -14.19 -8.79 -20.14
C PHE A 441 -13.66 -10.14 -19.65
N HIS A 442 -13.01 -10.87 -20.54
CA HIS A 442 -12.37 -12.13 -20.20
C HIS A 442 -10.98 -11.85 -19.60
N LEU A 443 -10.71 -12.40 -18.42
CA LEU A 443 -9.48 -12.14 -17.66
C LEU A 443 -8.38 -13.19 -17.83
N GLY A 444 -8.57 -14.16 -18.73
CA GLY A 444 -7.58 -15.20 -19.02
C GLY A 444 -7.70 -16.45 -18.13
N ASN A 445 -8.36 -16.37 -16.97
CA ASN A 445 -8.52 -17.50 -16.05
C ASN A 445 -9.95 -18.09 -16.09
N ILE A 446 -10.11 -19.25 -16.72
CA ILE A 446 -11.41 -19.92 -16.93
C ILE A 446 -12.09 -20.28 -15.59
N ALA A 447 -11.34 -20.79 -14.61
CA ALA A 447 -11.89 -21.18 -13.31
C ALA A 447 -12.45 -19.99 -12.52
N LYS A 448 -11.85 -18.80 -12.70
CA LYS A 448 -12.32 -17.55 -12.08
C LYS A 448 -13.44 -16.89 -12.89
N ALA A 449 -13.51 -17.09 -14.21
CA ALA A 449 -14.58 -16.58 -15.07
C ALA A 449 -15.98 -17.14 -14.71
N ASP A 450 -16.04 -18.41 -14.29
CA ASP A 450 -17.30 -19.04 -13.84
C ASP A 450 -17.84 -18.38 -12.56
N LYS A 451 -16.95 -18.01 -11.61
CA LYS A 451 -17.31 -17.28 -10.38
C LYS A 451 -17.86 -15.87 -10.68
N VAL A 452 -17.30 -15.16 -11.67
CA VAL A 452 -17.79 -13.83 -12.09
C VAL A 452 -19.23 -13.92 -12.62
N SER A 453 -19.53 -14.99 -13.35
CA SER A 453 -20.86 -15.23 -13.93
C SER A 453 -21.90 -15.63 -12.88
N SER A 454 -21.50 -16.34 -11.82
CA SER A 454 -22.42 -16.76 -10.75
C SER A 454 -22.77 -15.66 -9.76
N ASN A 455 -21.87 -14.72 -9.48
CA ASN A 455 -22.07 -13.70 -8.44
C ASN A 455 -22.94 -12.50 -8.89
N ASN A 456 -23.27 -12.41 -10.18
CA ASN A 456 -23.98 -11.28 -10.79
C ASN A 456 -25.37 -11.64 -11.37
N ASN A 457 -25.80 -12.89 -11.21
CA ASN A 457 -27.16 -13.37 -11.52
C ASN A 457 -27.94 -13.56 -10.22
#